data_AF-A0A1H4DUA6-F1
#
_entry.id   AF-A0A1H4DUA6-F1
#
_cell.length_a   1.000
_cell.length_b   1.000
_cell.length_c   1.000
_cell.angle_alpha   90.00
_cell.angle_beta   90.00
_cell.angle_gamma   90.00
#
_symmetry.space_group_name_H-M   'P 1'
#
loop_
_entity.id
_entity.type
_entity.pdbx_description
1 polymer ?
#
loop_
_entity_poly.entity_id
_entity_poly.type
_entity_poly.pdbx_seq_one_letter_code
_entity_poly.pdbx_strand_id
1 'polypeptide(L)'
;MKKYVLTMVCVLLALGVHAQPKGVVLDTLNVQHIDFQGKTRQGTIICNRKITNDLRAIFEALYKAKYPIERIQPISDYDNDDERSMQANNTSCYCYRPIEGSKKLSNHALGMAIDINPLYNPCVKRRKDGTLLIQPSTARPYVNRSKSFKYKITKQDLCYRLFTQHGFQWGGSWHSLKDYQHFEK
;
A
#
# COMPACT_ATOMS: atom_id res chain seq x y z
N MET A 1 6.80 -9.35 -62.60
CA MET A 1 7.33 -8.83 -61.31
C MET A 1 6.17 -8.27 -60.48
N LYS A 2 5.65 -9.02 -59.51
CA LYS A 2 4.56 -8.58 -58.62
C LYS A 2 5.16 -7.85 -57.42
N LYS A 3 4.76 -6.59 -57.21
CA LYS A 3 5.19 -5.74 -56.09
C LYS A 3 4.52 -6.23 -54.79
N TYR A 4 5.31 -6.62 -53.80
CA TYR A 4 4.84 -6.89 -52.44
C TYR A 4 4.62 -5.55 -51.73
N VAL A 5 3.38 -5.27 -51.34
CA VAL A 5 3.07 -4.16 -50.43
C VAL A 5 3.18 -4.72 -49.02
N LEU A 6 4.23 -4.31 -48.31
CA LEU A 6 4.45 -4.66 -46.91
C LEU A 6 3.60 -3.73 -46.04
N THR A 7 2.44 -4.22 -45.59
CA THR A 7 1.59 -3.49 -44.65
C THR A 7 2.25 -3.56 -43.27
N MET A 8 2.94 -2.49 -42.88
CA MET A 8 3.53 -2.35 -41.57
C MET A 8 2.41 -2.16 -40.53
N VAL A 9 2.07 -3.23 -39.80
CA VAL A 9 1.14 -3.17 -38.67
C VAL A 9 1.86 -2.47 -37.52
N CYS A 10 1.57 -1.19 -37.33
CA CYS A 10 2.02 -0.43 -36.17
C CYS A 10 1.21 -0.87 -34.95
N VAL A 11 1.75 -1.80 -34.17
CA VAL A 11 1.19 -2.17 -32.86
C VAL A 11 1.44 -0.98 -31.92
N LEU A 12 0.44 -0.12 -31.76
CA LEU A 12 0.43 0.84 -30.64
C LEU A 12 0.27 0.05 -29.35
N LEU A 13 1.39 -0.15 -28.63
CA LEU A 13 1.36 -0.45 -27.20
C LEU A 13 0.82 0.80 -26.49
N ALA A 14 -0.48 0.80 -26.20
CA ALA A 14 -1.07 1.78 -25.30
C ALA A 14 -0.50 1.54 -23.90
N LEU A 15 0.59 2.24 -23.56
CA LEU A 15 1.00 2.46 -22.18
C LEU A 15 -0.14 3.23 -21.51
N GLY A 16 -1.03 2.49 -20.84
CA GLY A 16 -2.18 3.04 -20.15
C GLY A 16 -1.74 3.93 -19.00
N VAL A 17 -1.54 5.22 -19.28
CA VAL A 17 -1.57 6.27 -18.26
C VAL A 17 -3.01 6.31 -17.77
N HIS A 18 -3.31 5.55 -16.71
CA HIS A 18 -4.63 5.59 -16.10
C HIS A 18 -4.86 7.01 -15.57
N ALA A 19 -5.83 7.72 -16.15
CA ALA A 19 -6.19 9.05 -15.71
C ALA A 19 -6.66 9.00 -14.24
N GLN A 20 -6.15 9.93 -13.42
CA GLN A 20 -6.57 10.06 -12.03
C GLN A 20 -8.09 10.15 -11.92
N PRO A 21 -8.73 9.54 -10.91
CA PRO A 21 -10.18 9.63 -10.77
C PRO A 21 -10.62 11.08 -10.65
N LYS A 22 -11.77 11.42 -11.28
CA LYS A 22 -12.29 12.79 -11.29
C LYS A 22 -12.41 13.34 -9.86
N GLY A 23 -11.83 14.53 -9.62
CA GLY A 23 -11.89 15.21 -8.33
C GLY A 23 -10.87 14.72 -7.28
N VAL A 24 -10.00 13.76 -7.62
CA VAL A 24 -8.85 13.40 -6.79
C VAL A 24 -7.74 14.42 -7.03
N VAL A 25 -7.25 15.01 -5.94
CA VAL A 25 -6.09 15.90 -5.94
C VAL A 25 -5.02 15.25 -5.07
N LEU A 26 -3.93 14.82 -5.71
CA LEU A 26 -2.80 14.21 -5.01
C LEU A 26 -1.74 15.24 -4.64
N ASP A 27 -1.06 14.99 -3.54
CA ASP A 27 0.13 15.68 -3.07
C ASP A 27 1.28 14.68 -2.90
N THR A 28 2.50 15.20 -2.94
CA THR A 28 3.73 14.47 -2.63
C THR A 28 4.24 14.89 -1.25
N LEU A 29 4.33 13.93 -0.34
CA LEU A 29 4.81 14.14 1.02
C LEU A 29 6.15 13.42 1.21
N ASN A 30 7.21 14.20 1.47
CA ASN A 30 8.50 13.65 1.87
C ASN A 30 8.53 13.46 3.40
N VAL A 31 8.96 12.28 3.85
CA VAL A 31 9.05 11.91 5.27
C VAL A 31 10.41 11.28 5.59
N GLN A 32 10.80 11.35 6.86
CA GLN A 32 11.88 10.54 7.40
C GLN A 32 11.29 9.28 8.04
N HIS A 33 12.02 8.17 7.99
CA HIS A 33 11.68 6.92 8.67
C HIS A 33 12.94 6.17 9.11
N ILE A 34 12.77 5.21 10.02
CA ILE A 34 13.85 4.34 10.49
C ILE A 34 13.67 2.95 9.87
N ASP A 35 14.65 2.50 9.07
CA ASP A 35 14.63 1.15 8.48
C ASP A 35 14.88 0.06 9.52
N PHE A 36 14.78 -1.23 9.14
CA PHE A 36 15.00 -2.33 10.08
C PHE A 36 16.46 -2.47 10.52
N GLN A 37 17.40 -1.75 9.90
CA GLN A 37 18.80 -1.63 10.35
C GLN A 37 18.98 -0.46 11.34
N GLY A 38 17.91 0.27 11.67
CA GLY A 38 17.96 1.42 12.57
C GLY A 38 18.47 2.70 11.92
N LYS A 39 18.57 2.76 10.58
CA LYS A 39 19.08 3.93 9.86
C LYS A 39 17.95 4.87 9.45
N THR A 40 18.20 6.17 9.55
CA THR A 40 17.32 7.18 8.97
C THR A 40 17.33 7.07 7.45
N ARG A 41 16.13 7.02 6.86
CA ARG A 41 15.88 7.00 5.43
C ARG A 41 14.89 8.10 5.05
N GLN A 42 15.02 8.59 3.83
CA GLN A 42 14.00 9.44 3.20
C GLN A 42 12.98 8.58 2.49
N GLY A 43 11.71 8.95 2.61
CA GLY A 43 10.59 8.28 1.97
C GLY A 43 9.67 9.28 1.28
N THR A 44 8.98 8.80 0.25
CA THR A 44 8.02 9.61 -0.53
C THR A 44 6.66 8.95 -0.50
N ILE A 45 5.66 9.68 -0.01
CA ILE A 45 4.27 9.25 0.05
C ILE A 45 3.48 10.09 -0.96
N ILE A 46 2.91 9.44 -1.96
CA ILE A 46 1.89 10.04 -2.84
C ILE A 46 0.53 9.78 -2.18
N CYS A 47 -0.18 10.84 -1.80
CA CYS A 47 -1.44 10.76 -1.05
C CYS A 47 -2.43 11.82 -1.51
N ASN A 48 -3.69 11.70 -1.11
CA ASN A 48 -4.68 12.73 -1.34
C ASN A 48 -4.40 13.95 -0.47
N ARG A 49 -4.53 15.16 -1.03
CA ARG A 49 -4.39 16.44 -0.31
C ARG A 49 -5.22 16.50 0.98
N LYS A 50 -6.37 15.83 1.01
CA LYS A 50 -7.27 15.75 2.17
C LYS A 50 -6.65 15.09 3.40
N ILE A 51 -5.68 14.19 3.23
CA ILE A 51 -5.05 13.45 4.34
C ILE A 51 -3.56 13.75 4.51
N THR A 52 -2.98 14.62 3.67
CA THR A 52 -1.54 14.92 3.68
C THR A 52 -1.05 15.45 5.02
N ASN A 53 -1.81 16.32 5.68
CA ASN A 53 -1.43 16.87 6.98
C ASN A 53 -1.53 15.82 8.10
N ASP A 54 -2.52 14.93 8.05
CA ASP A 54 -2.62 13.83 9.00
C ASP A 54 -1.44 12.88 8.85
N LEU A 55 -1.12 12.46 7.62
CA LEU A 55 0.03 11.59 7.35
C LEU A 55 1.34 12.26 7.77
N ARG A 56 1.52 13.57 7.51
CA ARG A 56 2.71 14.30 7.98
C ARG A 56 2.88 14.18 9.49
N ALA A 57 1.83 14.49 10.27
CA ALA A 57 1.88 14.40 11.72
C ALA A 57 2.15 12.98 12.23
N ILE A 58 1.49 11.97 11.64
CA ILE A 58 1.68 10.56 12.00
C ILE A 58 3.13 10.12 11.73
N PHE A 59 3.65 10.35 10.52
CA PHE A 59 5.00 9.91 10.16
C PHE A 59 6.10 10.66 10.92
N GLU A 60 5.90 11.95 11.23
CA GLU A 60 6.80 12.67 12.14
C GLU A 60 6.83 12.06 13.54
N ALA A 61 5.68 11.68 14.10
CA ALA A 61 5.59 11.03 15.41
C ALA A 61 6.23 9.62 15.38
N LEU A 62 5.97 8.83 14.34
CA LEU A 62 6.59 7.52 14.14
C LEU A 62 8.11 7.63 14.04
N TYR A 63 8.63 8.60 13.27
CA TYR A 63 10.06 8.83 13.13
C TYR A 63 10.71 9.24 14.46
N LYS A 64 10.12 10.19 15.20
CA LYS A 64 10.61 10.61 16.52
C LYS A 64 10.65 9.45 17.52
N ALA A 65 9.68 8.54 17.46
CA ALA A 65 9.62 7.33 18.26
C ALA A 65 10.55 6.21 17.77
N LYS A 66 11.30 6.43 16.68
CA LYS A 66 12.11 5.43 15.99
C LYS A 66 11.33 4.16 15.62
N TYR A 67 10.05 4.33 15.26
CA TYR A 67 9.21 3.22 14.82
C TYR A 67 9.76 2.62 13.52
N PRO A 68 9.95 1.29 13.45
CA PRO A 68 10.57 0.65 12.29
C PRO A 68 9.61 0.56 11.10
N ILE A 69 9.99 1.18 9.99
CA ILE A 69 9.34 1.04 8.68
C ILE A 69 10.46 0.72 7.70
N GLU A 70 10.38 -0.38 6.96
CA GLU A 70 11.54 -0.78 6.16
C GLU A 70 11.78 0.13 4.95
N ARG A 71 10.69 0.58 4.32
CA ARG A 71 10.73 1.32 3.07
C ARG A 71 9.45 2.13 2.87
N ILE A 72 9.60 3.31 2.28
CA ILE A 72 8.48 4.17 1.85
C ILE A 72 8.81 4.72 0.46
N GLN A 73 8.24 4.13 -0.57
CA GLN A 73 8.46 4.48 -1.98
C GLN A 73 7.14 4.52 -2.75
N PRO A 74 7.00 5.38 -3.77
CA PRO A 74 5.85 5.38 -4.66
C PRO A 74 5.72 4.05 -5.41
N ILE A 75 4.49 3.64 -5.70
CA ILE A 75 4.19 2.42 -6.45
C ILE A 75 4.77 2.44 -7.88
N SER A 76 5.03 3.63 -8.44
CA SER A 76 5.70 3.77 -9.74
C SER A 76 7.12 3.19 -9.78
N ASP A 77 7.81 3.12 -8.63
CA ASP A 77 9.15 2.52 -8.52
C ASP A 77 9.11 0.98 -8.66
N TYR A 78 7.90 0.42 -8.68
CA TYR A 78 7.59 -0.99 -8.82
C TYR A 78 6.83 -1.30 -10.11
N ASP A 79 6.96 -0.47 -11.15
CA ASP A 79 6.25 -0.60 -12.42
C ASP A 79 4.71 -0.58 -12.28
N ASN A 80 4.22 0.03 -11.19
CA ASN A 80 2.83 0.00 -10.75
C ASN A 80 2.30 -1.39 -10.36
N ASP A 81 3.18 -2.32 -9.97
CA ASP A 81 2.83 -3.63 -9.43
C ASP A 81 2.74 -3.58 -7.89
N ASP A 82 1.50 -3.63 -7.39
CA ASP A 82 1.19 -3.59 -5.95
C ASP A 82 1.74 -4.82 -5.21
N GLU A 83 1.68 -6.01 -5.82
CA GLU A 83 2.18 -7.24 -5.20
C GLU A 83 3.70 -7.18 -5.07
N ARG A 84 4.42 -6.71 -6.10
CA ARG A 84 5.88 -6.52 -6.04
C ARG A 84 6.28 -5.50 -4.98
N SER A 85 5.54 -4.40 -4.85
CA SER A 85 5.72 -3.40 -3.79
C SER A 85 5.53 -4.02 -2.39
N MET A 86 4.42 -4.73 -2.19
CA MET A 86 4.12 -5.38 -0.91
C MET A 86 5.17 -6.45 -0.55
N GLN A 87 5.61 -7.27 -1.51
CA GLN A 87 6.67 -8.27 -1.31
C GLN A 87 8.00 -7.64 -0.88
N ALA A 88 8.31 -6.44 -1.39
CA ALA A 88 9.45 -5.64 -0.96
C ALA A 88 9.23 -4.96 0.40
N ASN A 89 8.12 -5.26 1.11
CA ASN A 89 7.73 -4.64 2.37
C ASN A 89 7.62 -3.10 2.30
N ASN A 90 7.21 -2.59 1.14
CA ASN A 90 7.11 -1.15 0.90
C ASN A 90 5.83 -0.58 1.50
N THR A 91 5.96 0.48 2.30
CA THR A 91 4.83 1.28 2.77
C THR A 91 4.41 2.26 1.69
N SER A 92 3.15 2.23 1.28
CA SER A 92 2.66 3.05 0.17
C SER A 92 1.19 3.47 0.33
N CYS A 93 0.83 4.63 -0.23
CA CYS A 93 -0.50 5.24 -0.10
C CYS A 93 -1.29 5.21 -1.41
N TYR A 94 -0.80 5.87 -2.45
CA TYR A 94 -1.48 5.86 -3.75
C TYR A 94 -1.09 4.66 -4.61
N CYS A 95 -2.09 3.88 -5.02
CA CYS A 95 -2.00 2.82 -6.03
C CYS A 95 -3.29 2.83 -6.85
N TYR A 96 -3.24 3.24 -8.12
CA TYR A 96 -4.43 3.21 -8.96
C TYR A 96 -4.79 1.76 -9.31
N ARG A 97 -5.85 1.25 -8.68
CA ARG A 97 -6.42 -0.07 -8.99
C ARG A 97 -7.89 -0.20 -8.56
N PRO A 98 -8.68 -1.05 -9.22
CA PRO A 98 -9.92 -1.54 -8.63
C PRO A 98 -9.64 -2.38 -7.38
N ILE A 99 -10.66 -2.54 -6.56
CA ILE A 99 -10.70 -3.60 -5.55
C ILE A 99 -10.69 -4.95 -6.27
N GLU A 100 -9.90 -5.90 -5.79
CA GLU A 100 -9.77 -7.23 -6.42
C GLU A 100 -11.15 -7.88 -6.63
N GLY A 101 -11.43 -8.28 -7.87
CA GLY A 101 -12.71 -8.90 -8.26
C GLY A 101 -13.89 -7.93 -8.36
N SER A 102 -13.67 -6.61 -8.38
CA SER A 102 -14.70 -5.59 -8.49
C SER A 102 -14.38 -4.54 -9.55
N LYS A 103 -15.39 -3.77 -9.98
CA LYS A 103 -15.21 -2.56 -10.80
C LYS A 103 -15.04 -1.28 -9.95
N LYS A 104 -15.26 -1.39 -8.62
CA LYS A 104 -15.11 -0.27 -7.68
C LYS A 104 -13.62 0.00 -7.44
N LEU A 105 -13.23 1.27 -7.48
CA LEU A 105 -11.88 1.70 -7.14
C LEU A 105 -11.55 1.46 -5.66
N SER A 106 -10.30 1.05 -5.40
CA SER A 106 -9.74 0.98 -4.05
C SER A 106 -9.59 2.38 -3.44
N ASN A 107 -9.61 2.51 -2.11
CA ASN A 107 -9.26 3.77 -1.45
C ASN A 107 -7.80 4.18 -1.71
N HIS A 108 -6.92 3.22 -2.02
CA HIS A 108 -5.57 3.53 -2.55
C HIS A 108 -5.61 4.27 -3.88
N ALA A 109 -6.58 3.98 -4.75
CA ALA A 109 -6.74 4.69 -6.03
C ALA A 109 -7.24 6.13 -5.84
N LEU A 110 -7.72 6.47 -4.66
CA LEU A 110 -8.11 7.83 -4.26
C LEU A 110 -7.00 8.54 -3.47
N GLY A 111 -5.90 7.84 -3.15
CA GLY A 111 -4.86 8.33 -2.23
C GLY A 111 -5.35 8.50 -0.79
N MET A 112 -6.41 7.78 -0.41
CA MET A 112 -7.09 7.91 0.89
C MET A 112 -6.78 6.72 1.84
N ALA A 113 -5.96 5.78 1.39
CA ALA A 113 -5.52 4.62 2.17
C ALA A 113 -3.99 4.51 2.16
N ILE A 114 -3.42 3.87 3.17
CA ILE A 114 -1.98 3.59 3.26
C ILE A 114 -1.73 2.24 3.91
N ASP A 115 -0.79 1.50 3.33
CA ASP A 115 -0.35 0.20 3.81
C ASP A 115 0.99 0.32 4.53
N ILE A 116 1.12 -0.25 5.73
CA ILE A 116 2.33 -0.17 6.57
C ILE A 116 2.99 -1.54 6.72
N ASN A 117 4.26 -1.64 6.30
CA ASN A 117 5.06 -2.88 6.31
C ASN A 117 4.25 -4.13 5.82
N PRO A 118 3.77 -4.14 4.57
CA PRO A 118 2.91 -5.20 4.01
C PRO A 118 3.32 -6.64 4.29
N LEU A 119 4.62 -6.93 4.19
CA LEU A 119 5.13 -8.30 4.35
C LEU A 119 4.83 -8.85 5.76
N TYR A 120 4.90 -8.01 6.79
CA TYR A 120 4.68 -8.41 8.18
C TYR A 120 3.22 -8.23 8.63
N ASN A 121 2.44 -7.49 7.87
CA ASN A 121 1.04 -7.17 8.18
C ASN A 121 0.14 -7.51 6.98
N PRO A 122 0.06 -8.79 6.57
CA PRO A 122 -0.61 -9.14 5.33
C PRO A 122 -2.11 -8.84 5.31
N CYS A 123 -2.64 -8.67 4.11
CA CYS A 123 -4.06 -8.88 3.84
C CYS A 123 -4.37 -10.38 3.76
N VAL A 124 -5.38 -10.83 4.49
CA VAL A 124 -5.79 -12.23 4.60
C VAL A 124 -7.30 -12.35 4.43
N LYS A 125 -7.71 -13.10 3.40
CA LYS A 125 -9.12 -13.39 3.12
C LYS A 125 -9.35 -14.89 3.06
N ARG A 126 -10.34 -15.36 3.82
CA ARG A 126 -10.82 -16.74 3.69
C ARG A 126 -11.77 -16.84 2.49
N ARG A 127 -11.46 -17.72 1.55
CA ARG A 127 -12.29 -18.02 0.39
C ARG A 127 -13.37 -19.05 0.75
N LYS A 128 -14.38 -19.16 -0.12
CA LYS A 128 -15.53 -20.08 0.09
C LYS A 128 -15.10 -21.56 0.14
N ASP A 129 -14.03 -21.90 -0.57
CA ASP A 129 -13.42 -23.24 -0.60
C ASP A 129 -12.53 -23.55 0.62
N GLY A 130 -12.47 -22.64 1.61
CA GLY A 130 -11.66 -22.78 2.81
C GLY A 130 -10.20 -22.34 2.66
N THR A 131 -9.73 -22.08 1.43
CA THR A 131 -8.38 -21.59 1.18
C THR A 131 -8.20 -20.14 1.64
N LEU A 132 -6.95 -19.72 1.84
CA LEU A 132 -6.60 -18.35 2.18
C LEU A 132 -5.99 -17.66 0.96
N LEU A 133 -6.54 -16.50 0.61
CA LEU A 133 -5.82 -15.47 -0.13
C LEU A 133 -4.96 -14.70 0.88
N ILE A 134 -3.68 -14.54 0.54
CA ILE A 134 -2.69 -13.82 1.35
C ILE A 134 -1.98 -12.85 0.41
N GLN A 135 -1.95 -11.58 0.78
CA GLN A 135 -1.27 -10.51 0.06
C GLN A 135 -0.36 -9.75 1.04
N PRO A 136 0.95 -9.62 0.75
CA PRO A 136 1.65 -10.27 -0.36
C PRO A 136 1.68 -11.80 -0.18
N SER A 137 1.77 -12.53 -1.29
CA SER A 137 1.79 -14.00 -1.31
C SER A 137 2.93 -14.61 -0.45
N THR A 138 4.03 -13.87 -0.28
CA THR A 138 5.19 -14.23 0.54
C THR A 138 4.96 -14.04 2.05
N ALA A 139 3.88 -13.39 2.48
CA ALA A 139 3.61 -13.08 3.89
C ALA A 139 2.95 -14.22 4.68
N ARG A 140 2.84 -15.43 4.10
CA ARG A 140 2.30 -16.62 4.77
C ARG A 140 2.85 -16.86 6.19
N PRO A 141 4.15 -16.64 6.50
CA PRO A 141 4.67 -16.81 7.85
C PRO A 141 4.01 -15.91 8.91
N TYR A 142 3.44 -14.76 8.50
CA TYR A 142 2.92 -13.71 9.39
C TYR A 142 1.38 -13.74 9.53
N VAL A 143 0.72 -14.69 8.88
CA VAL A 143 -0.75 -14.85 8.92
C VAL A 143 -1.24 -15.24 10.30
N ASN A 144 -0.53 -16.12 11.01
CA ASN A 144 -0.92 -16.51 12.37
C ASN A 144 -0.53 -15.40 13.36
N ARG A 145 -1.51 -14.54 13.65
CA ARG A 145 -1.34 -13.38 14.52
C ARG A 145 -1.11 -13.71 16.00
N SER A 146 -1.34 -14.95 16.45
CA SER A 146 -1.04 -15.35 17.84
C SER A 146 0.46 -15.58 18.09
N LYS A 147 1.25 -15.84 17.05
CA LYS A 147 2.72 -16.05 17.17
C LYS A 147 3.44 -14.75 17.48
N SER A 148 4.52 -14.76 18.24
CA SER A 148 5.37 -13.56 18.40
C SER A 148 6.27 -13.34 17.18
N PHE A 149 6.31 -12.12 16.65
CA PHE A 149 7.24 -11.67 15.61
C PHE A 149 7.31 -10.14 15.59
N LYS A 150 8.41 -9.60 15.04
CA LYS A 150 8.67 -8.15 14.97
C LYS A 150 7.77 -7.45 13.94
N TYR A 151 7.64 -6.13 14.06
CA TYR A 151 6.97 -5.23 13.10
C TYR A 151 5.46 -5.44 12.93
N LYS A 152 4.88 -6.15 13.90
CA LYS A 152 3.49 -6.51 13.95
C LYS A 152 2.63 -5.34 14.43
N ILE A 153 1.64 -4.93 13.63
CA ILE A 153 0.63 -3.96 14.07
C ILE A 153 -0.46 -4.64 14.90
N THR A 154 -0.62 -4.23 16.15
CA THR A 154 -1.68 -4.65 17.06
C THR A 154 -2.46 -3.44 17.56
N LYS A 155 -3.57 -3.64 18.27
CA LYS A 155 -4.33 -2.51 18.86
C LYS A 155 -3.55 -1.77 19.95
N GLN A 156 -2.47 -2.35 20.47
CA GLN A 156 -1.56 -1.72 21.43
C GLN A 156 -0.39 -1.01 20.74
N ASP A 157 -0.17 -1.27 19.45
CA ASP A 157 0.94 -0.74 18.68
C ASP A 157 0.83 0.79 18.49
N LEU A 158 1.99 1.47 18.47
CA LEU A 158 2.04 2.91 18.28
C LEU A 158 1.45 3.34 16.93
N CYS A 159 1.73 2.59 15.85
CA CYS A 159 1.21 2.89 14.52
C CYS A 159 -0.32 2.87 14.52
N TYR A 160 -0.93 1.82 15.07
CA TYR A 160 -2.38 1.75 15.22
C TYR A 160 -2.95 2.97 15.95
N ARG A 161 -2.40 3.29 17.13
CA ARG A 161 -2.91 4.41 17.95
C ARG A 161 -2.85 5.73 17.20
N LEU A 162 -1.71 6.07 16.59
CA LEU A 162 -1.53 7.33 15.86
C LEU A 162 -2.53 7.43 14.69
N PHE A 163 -2.63 6.40 13.85
CA PHE A 163 -3.59 6.42 12.74
C PHE A 163 -5.04 6.59 13.24
N THR A 164 -5.44 5.85 14.27
CA THR A 164 -6.81 5.98 14.81
C THR A 164 -7.08 7.33 15.48
N GLN A 165 -6.07 7.97 16.11
CA GLN A 165 -6.20 9.31 16.69
C GLN A 165 -6.46 10.38 15.62
N HIS A 166 -5.97 10.17 14.40
CA HIS A 166 -6.24 11.01 13.23
C HIS A 166 -7.50 10.59 12.45
N GLY A 167 -8.28 9.66 12.99
CA GLY A 167 -9.56 9.23 12.43
C GLY A 167 -9.48 8.18 11.32
N PHE A 168 -8.34 7.54 11.12
CA PHE A 168 -8.25 6.41 10.19
C PHE A 168 -8.87 5.15 10.78
N GLN A 169 -9.52 4.36 9.93
CA GLN A 169 -9.96 3.01 10.22
C GLN A 169 -8.84 2.02 9.88
N TRP A 170 -8.69 0.98 10.70
CA TRP A 170 -7.68 -0.06 10.48
C TRP A 170 -8.31 -1.36 9.94
N GLY A 171 -7.82 -1.83 8.79
CA GLY A 171 -8.34 -3.01 8.09
C GLY A 171 -8.19 -4.31 8.87
N GLY A 172 -7.25 -4.38 9.83
CA GLY A 172 -7.12 -5.51 10.76
C GLY A 172 -8.34 -5.73 11.66
N SER A 173 -9.20 -4.72 11.80
CA SER A 173 -10.44 -4.81 12.58
C SER A 173 -11.66 -5.26 11.78
N TRP A 174 -11.59 -5.34 10.45
CA TRP A 174 -12.71 -5.77 9.60
C TRP A 174 -13.11 -7.24 9.84
N HIS A 175 -14.36 -7.60 9.52
CA HIS A 175 -14.91 -8.92 9.87
C HIS A 175 -14.54 -10.04 8.89
N SER A 176 -14.78 -9.83 7.59
CA SER A 176 -14.66 -10.86 6.55
C SER A 176 -13.30 -10.87 5.85
N LEU A 177 -12.64 -9.71 5.80
CA LEU A 177 -11.29 -9.49 5.29
C LEU A 177 -10.44 -9.02 6.46
N LYS A 178 -9.23 -9.55 6.63
CA LYS A 178 -8.28 -9.06 7.62
C LYS A 178 -7.14 -8.39 6.90
N ASP A 179 -7.18 -7.06 6.80
CA ASP A 179 -6.15 -6.29 6.11
C ASP A 179 -5.23 -5.59 7.11
N TYR A 180 -4.22 -6.29 7.61
CA TYR A 180 -3.43 -5.81 8.76
C TYR A 180 -2.52 -4.63 8.42
N GLN A 181 -2.18 -4.45 7.16
CA GLN A 181 -1.35 -3.35 6.63
C GLN A 181 -2.14 -2.06 6.49
N HIS A 182 -3.45 -2.17 6.26
CA HIS A 182 -4.27 -1.12 5.67
C HIS A 182 -4.87 -0.16 6.70
N PHE A 183 -4.69 1.14 6.44
CA PHE A 183 -5.41 2.23 7.11
C PHE A 183 -6.10 3.11 6.07
N GLU A 184 -7.37 3.48 6.29
CA GLU A 184 -8.12 4.35 5.37
C GLU A 184 -8.99 5.39 6.08
N LYS A 185 -9.35 6.44 5.34
CA LYS A 185 -10.21 7.54 5.79
C LYS A 185 -11.19 7.98 4.70
#